data_AF-A0A1W1D4J6-F1
#
_entry.id   AF-A0A1W1D4J6-F1
#
_cell.length_a   1.000
_cell.length_b   1.000
_cell.length_c   1.000
_cell.angle_alpha   90.00
_cell.angle_beta   90.00
_cell.angle_gamma   90.00
#
_symmetry.space_group_name_H-M   'P 1'
#
loop_
_entity.id
_entity.type
_entity.pdbx_description
1 polymer ?
#
loop_
_entity_poly.entity_id
_entity_poly.type
_entity_poly.pdbx_seq_one_letter_code
_entity_poly.pdbx_strand_id
1 'polypeptide(L)'
;MQLEKVSFLDSKKEILLFLKIIFILFSYSLLIEYNNYLHLTQFSSSIVHTTVLKQYKKTKITKHHKSKKYQVLKLKSNQGFQFYTTVPQSFPNIKGKKITLEIFPKKLTFYQYMTNFYTYSKILAIQQQNTKLQLNHLIQIQHKDNNISAIYQALYTATPLPYKLQTYFSALGISHLFAISGFHLGVLATILYFLFRYPYTFFQNRYFPFRSYNVDSMIFISLILLGYLLFLGTPPSLLRAYAMLLIGFILYDRGYNIFSMQTLLITLVMLLALFPRLFFEIGFWLSMSGVFYIFLFFLYFKNISKILQFLFLPIWIYLCMLPFSLVIFSTFSIYHPISIFITSLFTIFYPLSIFFHLIAMGDIFDIFLHKLLLLDIPITKVSLSPYFLYFHIFFSFLALFFKKTLYLLLFSSGLFFLIALLQT
;
A
#
# COMPACT_ATOMS: atom_id res chain seq x y z
N MET A 1 -36.84 -6.68 -14.96
CA MET A 1 -36.21 -7.64 -14.03
C MET A 1 -34.85 -7.10 -13.62
N GLN A 2 -34.66 -6.75 -12.34
CA GLN A 2 -33.31 -6.59 -11.80
C GLN A 2 -32.70 -7.99 -11.72
N LEU A 3 -31.71 -8.29 -12.55
CA LEU A 3 -30.97 -9.55 -12.46
C LEU A 3 -30.33 -9.61 -11.06
N GLU A 4 -30.73 -10.58 -10.25
CA GLU A 4 -30.09 -10.83 -8.97
C GLU A 4 -28.62 -11.18 -9.23
N LYS A 5 -27.74 -10.42 -8.59
CA LYS A 5 -26.31 -10.66 -8.68
C LYS A 5 -25.99 -11.95 -7.92
N VAL A 6 -25.41 -12.91 -8.64
CA VAL A 6 -25.09 -14.25 -8.15
C VAL A 6 -24.07 -14.14 -7.01
N SER A 7 -24.26 -14.93 -5.95
CA SER A 7 -23.23 -15.18 -4.93
C SER A 7 -22.24 -16.22 -5.45
N PHE A 8 -20.95 -16.02 -5.22
CA PHE A 8 -19.94 -17.02 -5.59
C PHE A 8 -20.03 -18.18 -4.59
N LEU A 9 -19.86 -19.46 -4.97
CA LEU A 9 -19.74 -20.59 -4.02
C LEU A 9 -21.00 -20.93 -3.19
N ASP A 10 -22.16 -21.03 -3.82
CA ASP A 10 -23.39 -21.42 -3.10
C ASP A 10 -23.42 -22.94 -2.82
N SER A 11 -22.73 -23.75 -3.63
CA SER A 11 -22.70 -25.20 -3.47
C SER A 11 -21.43 -25.69 -2.77
N LYS A 12 -21.57 -26.71 -1.90
CA LYS A 12 -20.42 -27.39 -1.25
C LYS A 12 -19.40 -27.92 -2.28
N LYS A 13 -19.88 -28.31 -3.47
CA LYS A 13 -19.04 -28.78 -4.58
C LYS A 13 -18.18 -27.65 -5.14
N GLU A 14 -18.74 -26.47 -5.37
CA GLU A 14 -18.00 -25.29 -5.82
C GLU A 14 -16.97 -24.84 -4.78
N ILE A 15 -17.32 -24.83 -3.49
CA ILE A 15 -16.39 -24.54 -2.39
C ILE A 15 -15.20 -25.49 -2.45
N LEU A 16 -15.45 -26.80 -2.55
CA LEU A 16 -14.39 -27.79 -2.61
C LEU A 16 -13.52 -27.64 -3.87
N LEU A 17 -14.13 -27.38 -5.02
CA LEU A 17 -13.41 -27.16 -6.28
C LEU A 17 -12.51 -25.92 -6.20
N PHE A 18 -13.05 -24.82 -5.69
CA PHE A 18 -12.32 -23.58 -5.48
C PHE A 18 -11.13 -23.76 -4.54
N LEU A 19 -11.32 -24.45 -3.41
CA LEU A 19 -10.25 -24.76 -2.47
C LEU A 19 -9.16 -25.65 -3.11
N LYS A 20 -9.54 -26.63 -3.94
CA LYS A 20 -8.57 -27.45 -4.69
C LYS A 20 -7.76 -26.61 -5.67
N ILE A 21 -8.41 -25.74 -6.44
CA ILE A 21 -7.73 -24.85 -7.40
C ILE A 21 -6.76 -23.93 -6.68
N ILE A 22 -7.20 -23.30 -5.59
CA ILE A 22 -6.35 -22.45 -4.74
C ILE A 22 -5.16 -23.22 -4.20
N PHE A 23 -5.37 -24.44 -3.70
CA PHE A 23 -4.30 -25.24 -3.12
C PHE A 23 -3.24 -25.59 -4.17
N ILE A 24 -3.66 -25.93 -5.39
CA ILE A 24 -2.76 -26.18 -6.52
C ILE A 24 -1.98 -24.90 -6.86
N LEU A 25 -2.67 -23.77 -7.00
CA LEU A 25 -2.04 -22.48 -7.31
C LEU A 25 -1.02 -22.06 -6.24
N PHE A 26 -1.40 -22.18 -4.97
CA PHE A 26 -0.53 -21.86 -3.84
C PHE A 26 0.69 -22.77 -3.80
N SER A 27 0.50 -24.08 -3.98
CA SER A 27 1.60 -25.05 -4.00
C SER A 27 2.57 -24.77 -5.16
N TYR A 28 2.03 -24.43 -6.34
CA TYR A 28 2.83 -24.07 -7.50
C TYR A 28 3.63 -22.77 -7.28
N SER A 29 2.99 -21.73 -6.74
CA SER A 29 3.66 -20.47 -6.43
C SER A 29 4.74 -20.63 -5.35
N LEU A 30 4.47 -21.44 -4.32
CA LEU A 30 5.43 -21.78 -3.28
C LEU A 30 6.63 -22.55 -3.86
N LEU A 31 6.39 -23.46 -4.80
CA LEU A 31 7.44 -24.23 -5.47
C LEU A 31 8.33 -23.32 -6.32
N ILE A 32 7.76 -22.34 -7.03
CA ILE A 32 8.55 -21.32 -7.76
C ILE A 32 9.45 -20.54 -6.78
N GLU A 33 8.89 -20.06 -5.67
CA GLU A 33 9.67 -19.32 -4.67
C GLU A 33 10.77 -20.17 -4.04
N TYR A 34 10.48 -21.46 -3.78
CA TYR A 34 11.46 -22.39 -3.26
C TYR A 34 12.58 -22.68 -4.28
N ASN A 35 12.25 -22.84 -5.56
CA ASN A 35 13.25 -23.01 -6.61
C ASN A 35 14.14 -21.76 -6.75
N ASN A 36 13.56 -20.57 -6.71
CA ASN A 36 14.31 -19.31 -6.72
C ASN A 36 15.25 -19.20 -5.51
N TYR A 37 14.81 -19.68 -4.34
CA TYR A 37 15.66 -19.78 -3.15
C TYR A 37 16.82 -20.75 -3.32
N LEU A 38 16.59 -21.93 -3.90
CA LEU A 38 17.65 -22.89 -4.20
C LEU A 38 18.68 -22.30 -5.17
N HIS A 39 18.22 -21.65 -6.24
CA HIS A 39 19.11 -20.98 -7.19
C HIS A 39 19.94 -19.85 -6.53
N LEU A 40 19.35 -19.11 -5.59
CA LEU A 40 20.07 -18.05 -4.86
C LEU A 40 21.14 -18.62 -3.92
N THR A 41 20.91 -19.81 -3.35
CA THR A 41 21.77 -20.44 -2.34
C THR A 41 22.69 -21.53 -2.90
N GLN A 42 22.59 -21.80 -4.21
CA GLN A 42 23.41 -22.78 -4.91
C GLN A 42 24.91 -22.49 -4.77
N PHE A 43 25.30 -21.21 -4.78
CA PHE A 43 26.68 -20.77 -4.67
C PHE A 43 26.89 -19.91 -3.41
N SER A 44 28.15 -19.80 -2.98
CA SER A 44 28.53 -18.96 -1.83
C SER A 44 28.29 -17.47 -2.07
N SER A 45 28.25 -17.06 -3.34
CA SER A 45 27.88 -15.72 -3.77
C SER A 45 26.94 -15.75 -4.97
N SER A 46 26.11 -14.73 -5.08
CA SER A 46 25.17 -14.57 -6.19
C SER A 46 25.07 -13.10 -6.60
N ILE A 47 25.04 -12.84 -7.90
CA ILE A 47 24.84 -11.49 -8.44
C ILE A 47 23.34 -11.20 -8.48
N VAL A 48 22.95 -10.05 -7.93
CA VAL A 48 21.56 -9.63 -7.83
C VAL A 48 21.41 -8.17 -8.28
N HIS A 49 20.38 -7.93 -9.09
CA HIS A 49 19.95 -6.59 -9.46
C HIS A 49 18.89 -6.10 -8.50
N THR A 50 19.12 -4.94 -7.90
CA THR A 50 18.29 -4.44 -6.81
C THR A 50 17.98 -2.96 -6.92
N THR A 51 16.94 -2.55 -6.22
CA THR A 51 16.58 -1.14 -5.99
C THR A 51 16.83 -0.78 -4.53
N VAL A 52 17.45 0.39 -4.29
CA VAL A 52 17.70 0.90 -2.94
C VAL A 52 16.43 1.55 -2.39
N LEU A 53 15.75 0.88 -1.47
CA LEU A 53 14.53 1.38 -0.85
C LEU A 53 14.82 2.39 0.26
N LYS A 54 15.73 2.05 1.17
CA LYS A 54 16.10 2.91 2.31
C LYS A 54 17.61 2.92 2.51
N GLN A 55 18.14 4.06 2.91
CA GLN A 55 19.54 4.26 3.28
C GLN A 55 19.56 5.14 4.54
N TYR A 56 20.08 4.63 5.65
CA TYR A 56 20.10 5.34 6.92
C TYR A 56 21.33 5.00 7.75
N LYS A 57 21.75 5.94 8.61
CA LYS A 57 22.95 5.80 9.46
C LYS A 57 22.60 5.02 10.74
N LYS A 58 23.51 4.16 11.18
CA LYS A 58 23.46 3.48 12.49
C LYS A 58 24.83 3.56 13.18
N THR A 59 24.79 3.54 14.50
CA THR A 59 25.96 3.46 15.37
C THR A 59 25.97 2.09 16.04
N LYS A 60 27.14 1.45 16.09
CA LYS A 60 27.36 0.26 16.90
C LYS A 60 28.51 0.53 17.86
N ILE A 61 28.31 0.18 19.12
CA ILE A 61 29.36 0.19 20.14
C ILE A 61 30.13 -1.12 19.96
N THR A 62 31.44 -1.02 19.78
CA THR A 62 32.31 -2.19 19.66
C THR A 62 32.64 -2.76 21.05
N LYS A 63 33.16 -4.00 21.10
CA LYS A 63 33.60 -4.65 22.35
C LYS A 63 34.65 -3.83 23.13
N HIS A 64 35.33 -2.89 22.47
CA HIS A 64 36.31 -1.98 23.08
C HIS A 64 35.74 -0.57 23.36
N HIS A 65 34.42 -0.43 23.55
CA HIS A 65 33.70 0.84 23.76
C HIS A 65 33.88 1.94 22.69
N LYS A 66 34.57 1.66 21.57
CA LYS A 66 34.66 2.58 20.45
C LYS A 66 33.37 2.56 19.63
N SER A 67 32.84 3.73 19.29
CA SER A 67 31.66 3.86 18.44
C SER A 67 32.05 3.77 16.96
N LYS A 68 31.48 2.79 16.23
CA LYS A 68 31.60 2.71 14.77
C LYS A 68 30.28 3.12 14.13
N LYS A 69 30.34 4.14 13.28
CA LYS A 69 29.22 4.62 12.47
C LYS A 69 29.27 3.94 11.11
N TYR A 70 28.12 3.44 10.65
CA TYR A 70 27.96 2.80 9.34
C TYR A 70 26.59 3.15 8.77
N GLN A 71 26.37 2.85 7.50
CA GLN A 71 25.06 2.99 6.88
C GLN A 71 24.46 1.62 6.60
N VAL A 72 23.14 1.53 6.76
CA VAL A 72 22.35 0.35 6.41
C VAL A 72 21.55 0.65 5.15
N LEU A 73 21.63 -0.25 4.18
CA LEU A 73 20.80 -0.24 2.98
C LEU A 73 19.71 -1.30 3.12
N LYS A 74 18.46 -0.92 2.85
CA LYS A 74 17.36 -1.86 2.59
C LYS A 74 17.16 -1.94 1.09
N LEU A 75 17.28 -3.14 0.53
CA LEU A 75 17.28 -3.40 -0.90
C LEU A 75 16.12 -4.33 -1.26
N LYS A 76 15.56 -4.14 -2.45
CA LYS A 76 14.59 -5.06 -3.05
C LYS A 76 15.14 -5.60 -4.36
N SER A 77 15.24 -6.92 -4.45
CA SER A 77 15.62 -7.63 -5.68
C SER A 77 14.52 -7.54 -6.73
N ASN A 78 14.90 -7.58 -8.00
CA ASN A 78 13.95 -7.78 -9.10
C ASN A 78 13.17 -9.09 -8.97
N GLN A 79 13.75 -10.10 -8.30
CA GLN A 79 13.11 -11.37 -7.97
C GLN A 79 12.15 -11.28 -6.75
N GLY A 80 11.94 -10.08 -6.19
CA GLY A 80 10.91 -9.82 -5.18
C GLY A 80 11.38 -9.86 -3.72
N PHE A 81 12.44 -10.62 -3.39
CA PHE A 81 12.95 -10.69 -2.02
C PHE A 81 13.61 -9.39 -1.54
N GLN A 82 13.54 -9.14 -0.24
CA GLN A 82 14.09 -7.96 0.41
C GLN A 82 15.20 -8.36 1.39
N PHE A 83 16.26 -7.57 1.42
CA PHE A 83 17.37 -7.82 2.34
C PHE A 83 18.06 -6.52 2.78
N TYR A 84 18.85 -6.66 3.83
CA TYR A 84 19.64 -5.59 4.42
C TYR A 84 21.12 -5.87 4.22
N THR A 85 21.89 -4.82 3.95
CA THR A 85 23.35 -4.84 3.92
C THR A 85 23.92 -3.58 4.55
N THR A 86 25.20 -3.59 4.89
CA THR A 86 25.92 -2.44 5.46
C THR A 86 26.95 -1.89 4.49
N VAL A 87 27.06 -0.56 4.45
CA VAL A 87 28.10 0.16 3.70
C VAL A 87 28.83 1.15 4.63
N PRO A 88 30.05 1.58 4.27
CA PRO A 88 30.81 2.57 5.05
C PRO A 88 30.04 3.88 5.24
N GLN A 89 30.36 4.64 6.29
CA GLN A 89 29.70 5.92 6.56
C GLN A 89 29.88 6.93 5.42
N SER A 90 31.04 6.93 4.75
CA SER A 90 31.38 7.83 3.64
C SER A 90 30.65 7.50 2.34
N PHE A 91 29.89 6.40 2.29
CA PHE A 91 29.24 5.96 1.07
C PHE A 91 28.17 6.97 0.61
N PRO A 92 28.14 7.35 -0.69
CA PRO A 92 27.23 8.36 -1.20
C PRO A 92 25.77 7.93 -1.08
N ASN A 93 24.86 8.91 -1.07
CA ASN A 93 23.43 8.65 -1.05
C ASN A 93 22.98 8.10 -2.42
N ILE A 94 22.58 6.83 -2.43
CA ILE A 94 22.09 6.11 -3.61
C ILE A 94 20.63 5.66 -3.45
N LYS A 95 19.90 6.25 -2.50
CA LYS A 95 18.46 5.99 -2.28
C LYS A 95 17.69 6.15 -3.60
N GLY A 96 16.89 5.15 -3.95
CA GLY A 96 16.09 5.14 -5.19
C GLY A 96 16.85 4.73 -6.47
N LYS A 97 18.17 4.54 -6.41
CA LYS A 97 18.95 4.05 -7.57
C LYS A 97 18.83 2.53 -7.72
N LYS A 98 18.99 2.05 -8.95
CA LYS A 98 19.18 0.63 -9.27
C LYS A 98 20.66 0.31 -9.17
N ILE A 99 20.99 -0.78 -8.49
CA ILE A 99 22.37 -1.21 -8.30
C ILE A 99 22.49 -2.72 -8.55
N THR A 100 23.63 -3.10 -9.13
CA THR A 100 24.05 -4.49 -9.27
C THR A 100 25.05 -4.78 -8.17
N LEU A 101 24.80 -5.85 -7.43
CA LEU A 101 25.61 -6.23 -6.28
C LEU A 101 25.78 -7.74 -6.25
N GLU A 102 26.91 -8.16 -5.70
CA GLU A 102 27.17 -9.55 -5.33
C GLU A 102 26.82 -9.72 -3.86
N ILE A 103 25.92 -10.65 -3.52
CA ILE A 103 25.59 -10.99 -2.12
C ILE A 103 26.22 -12.32 -1.71
N PHE A 104 26.45 -12.48 -0.41
CA PHE A 104 27.00 -13.69 0.21
C PHE A 104 26.01 -14.28 1.24
N PRO A 105 24.95 -14.98 0.79
CA PRO A 105 23.85 -15.45 1.65
C PRO A 105 24.28 -16.68 2.48
N LYS A 106 25.22 -16.50 3.42
CA LYS A 106 25.65 -17.57 4.33
C LYS A 106 24.51 -17.96 5.28
N LYS A 107 24.16 -19.26 5.30
CA LYS A 107 23.14 -19.84 6.21
C LYS A 107 21.75 -19.22 6.08
N LEU A 108 21.38 -18.79 4.88
CA LEU A 108 20.02 -18.30 4.60
C LEU A 108 19.04 -19.47 4.68
N THR A 109 17.93 -19.31 5.40
CA THR A 109 16.82 -20.27 5.39
C THR A 109 15.70 -19.80 4.47
N PHE A 110 14.85 -20.72 4.00
CA PHE A 110 13.71 -20.35 3.15
C PHE A 110 12.76 -19.34 3.82
N TYR A 111 12.52 -19.48 5.14
CA TYR A 111 11.71 -18.52 5.91
C TYR A 111 12.30 -17.10 5.89
N GLN A 112 13.62 -16.98 6.06
CA GLN A 112 14.33 -15.70 5.98
C GLN A 112 14.30 -15.11 4.57
N TYR A 113 14.41 -15.96 3.55
CA TYR A 113 14.26 -15.58 2.14
C TYR A 113 12.87 -15.01 1.83
N MET A 114 11.82 -15.60 2.41
CA MET A 114 10.43 -15.15 2.23
C MET A 114 10.10 -13.85 2.97
N THR A 115 10.80 -13.57 4.07
CA THR A 115 10.54 -12.40 4.95
C THR A 115 11.51 -11.25 4.67
N ASN A 116 12.57 -11.13 5.46
CA ASN A 116 13.69 -10.22 5.25
C ASN A 116 14.93 -10.86 5.87
N PHE A 117 16.09 -10.70 5.24
CA PHE A 117 17.35 -11.20 5.79
C PHE A 117 18.46 -10.16 5.72
N TYR A 118 19.54 -10.40 6.46
CA TYR A 118 20.77 -9.64 6.36
C TYR A 118 21.80 -10.45 5.59
N THR A 119 22.53 -9.81 4.68
CA THR A 119 23.64 -10.44 3.97
C THR A 119 24.75 -9.43 3.71
N TYR A 120 25.98 -9.93 3.64
CA TYR A 120 27.09 -9.12 3.17
C TYR A 120 26.99 -8.95 1.66
N SER A 121 27.40 -7.78 1.16
CA SER A 121 27.34 -7.48 -0.26
C SER A 121 28.54 -6.68 -0.73
N LYS A 122 28.91 -6.88 -2.00
CA LYS A 122 29.85 -6.03 -2.75
C LYS A 122 29.09 -5.33 -3.87
N ILE A 123 29.11 -4.00 -3.89
CA ILE A 123 28.45 -3.22 -4.96
C ILE A 123 29.34 -3.26 -6.19
N LEU A 124 28.81 -3.72 -7.32
CA LEU A 124 29.52 -3.86 -8.58
C LEU A 124 29.29 -2.64 -9.49
N ALA A 125 28.04 -2.19 -9.61
CA ALA A 125 27.68 -1.08 -10.47
C ALA A 125 26.48 -0.30 -9.91
N ILE A 126 26.49 1.02 -10.13
CA ILE A 126 25.37 1.91 -9.82
C ILE A 126 24.80 2.42 -11.14
N GLN A 127 23.56 2.08 -11.44
CA GLN A 127 22.92 2.54 -12.67
C GLN A 127 22.42 3.97 -12.48
N GLN A 128 22.83 4.86 -13.40
CA GLN A 128 22.79 6.31 -13.19
C GLN A 128 21.49 6.96 -13.69
N GLN A 129 20.80 6.36 -14.66
CA GLN A 129 19.63 6.93 -15.30
C GLN A 129 18.40 6.05 -15.11
N ASN A 130 17.37 6.63 -14.49
CA ASN A 130 16.00 6.13 -14.49
C ASN A 130 15.13 7.27 -15.01
N THR A 131 14.18 6.99 -15.90
CA THR A 131 13.11 7.92 -16.32
C THR A 131 12.40 8.58 -15.12
N LYS A 132 12.28 7.84 -14.01
CA LYS A 132 11.82 8.32 -12.71
C LYS A 132 12.63 9.48 -12.13
N LEU A 133 13.95 9.51 -12.32
CA LEU A 133 14.80 10.61 -11.86
C LEU A 133 14.54 11.90 -12.67
N GLN A 134 14.33 11.78 -13.98
CA GLN A 134 13.97 12.92 -14.82
C GLN A 134 12.62 13.50 -14.41
N LEU A 135 11.61 12.64 -14.19
CA LEU A 135 10.29 13.08 -13.70
C LEU A 135 10.38 13.77 -12.32
N ASN A 136 11.17 13.24 -11.41
CA ASN A 136 11.39 13.86 -10.10
C ASN A 136 12.06 15.23 -10.19
N HIS A 137 12.97 15.42 -11.16
CA HIS A 137 13.59 16.70 -11.42
C HIS A 137 12.57 17.71 -11.99
N LEU A 138 11.69 17.28 -12.91
CA LEU A 138 10.60 18.13 -13.42
C LEU A 138 9.65 18.58 -12.31
N ILE A 139 9.29 17.67 -11.40
CA ILE A 139 8.50 18.01 -10.21
C ILE A 139 9.28 19.01 -9.34
N GLN A 140 10.57 18.76 -9.10
CA GLN A 140 11.39 19.62 -8.24
C GLN A 140 11.51 21.06 -8.74
N ILE A 141 11.62 21.28 -10.04
CA ILE A 141 11.71 22.65 -10.61
C ILE A 141 10.43 23.46 -10.35
N GLN A 142 9.28 22.80 -10.21
CA GLN A 142 8.00 23.49 -9.96
C GLN A 142 7.83 23.94 -8.49
N HIS A 143 8.73 23.58 -7.56
CA HIS A 143 8.59 23.90 -6.14
C HIS A 143 9.79 24.62 -5.56
N LYS A 144 9.54 25.56 -4.64
CA LYS A 144 10.60 26.27 -3.90
C LYS A 144 11.12 25.47 -2.71
N ASP A 145 10.24 24.75 -2.00
CA ASP A 145 10.60 23.97 -0.81
C ASP A 145 10.89 22.51 -1.17
N ASN A 146 12.08 22.03 -0.79
CA ASN A 146 12.52 20.66 -0.99
C ASN A 146 11.61 19.64 -0.26
N ASN A 147 11.01 20.02 0.87
CA ASN A 147 10.08 19.15 1.60
C ASN A 147 8.78 18.96 0.81
N ILE A 148 8.27 20.03 0.20
CA ILE A 148 7.05 20.00 -0.62
C ILE A 148 7.30 19.21 -1.90
N SER A 149 8.43 19.45 -2.57
CA SER A 149 8.85 18.64 -3.72
C SER A 149 8.91 17.14 -3.35
N ALA A 150 9.48 16.80 -2.19
CA ALA A 150 9.55 15.41 -1.73
C ALA A 150 8.17 14.79 -1.47
N ILE A 151 7.16 15.58 -1.08
CA ILE A 151 5.77 15.12 -0.94
C ILE A 151 5.21 14.71 -2.31
N TYR A 152 5.33 15.56 -3.32
CA TYR A 152 4.83 15.25 -4.67
C TYR A 152 5.60 14.11 -5.34
N GLN A 153 6.92 14.05 -5.16
CA GLN A 153 7.70 12.90 -5.62
C GLN A 153 7.25 11.60 -4.93
N ALA A 154 6.82 11.65 -3.67
CA ALA A 154 6.27 10.47 -2.99
C ALA A 154 4.93 10.03 -3.61
N LEU A 155 4.06 11.01 -3.88
CA LEU A 155 2.73 10.81 -4.45
C LEU A 155 2.73 10.29 -5.90
N TYR A 156 3.61 10.80 -6.75
CA TYR A 156 3.58 10.48 -8.18
C TYR A 156 4.54 9.37 -8.54
N THR A 157 5.72 9.33 -7.92
CA THR A 157 6.78 8.39 -8.29
C THR A 157 7.09 7.36 -7.22
N ALA A 158 6.36 7.29 -6.10
CA ALA A 158 6.62 6.38 -4.99
C ALA A 158 8.03 6.56 -4.39
N THR A 159 8.56 7.79 -4.38
CA THR A 159 9.81 8.03 -3.67
C THR A 159 9.58 7.96 -2.15
N PRO A 160 10.50 7.34 -1.42
CA PRO A 160 10.40 7.27 0.03
C PRO A 160 10.59 8.67 0.66
N LEU A 161 9.61 9.12 1.42
CA LEU A 161 9.67 10.37 2.18
C LEU A 161 10.90 10.45 3.11
N PRO A 162 11.40 11.67 3.39
CA PRO A 162 12.33 11.93 4.49
C PRO A 162 11.76 11.48 5.84
N TYR A 163 12.61 11.02 6.75
CA TYR A 163 12.19 10.48 8.05
C TYR A 163 11.37 11.50 8.87
N LYS A 164 11.80 12.76 8.90
CA LYS A 164 11.10 13.84 9.63
C LYS A 164 9.65 14.03 9.13
N LEU A 165 9.46 14.09 7.81
CA LEU A 165 8.13 14.18 7.21
C LEU A 165 7.31 12.92 7.45
N GLN A 166 7.93 11.74 7.37
CA GLN A 166 7.26 10.48 7.65
C GLN A 166 6.74 10.42 9.10
N THR A 167 7.53 10.85 10.09
CA THR A 167 7.09 10.89 11.49
C THR A 167 6.01 11.94 11.71
N TYR A 168 6.11 13.09 11.04
CA TYR A 168 5.12 14.16 11.11
C TYR A 168 3.75 13.71 10.59
N PHE A 169 3.70 13.13 9.38
CA PHE A 169 2.46 12.59 8.81
C PHE A 169 1.93 11.37 9.55
N SER A 170 2.79 10.58 10.20
CA SER A 170 2.38 9.49 11.09
C SER A 170 1.67 10.02 12.34
N ALA A 171 2.18 11.09 12.95
CA ALA A 171 1.56 11.74 14.10
C ALA A 171 0.20 12.38 13.77
N LEU A 172 0.03 12.85 12.53
CA LEU A 172 -1.23 13.34 11.98
C LEU A 172 -2.20 12.24 11.53
N GLY A 173 -1.80 10.97 11.50
CA GLY A 173 -2.63 9.87 10.99
C GLY A 173 -2.79 9.81 9.47
N ILE A 174 -2.04 10.61 8.70
CA ILE A 174 -2.16 10.74 7.23
C ILE A 174 -1.02 10.08 6.45
N SER A 175 -0.16 9.31 7.12
CA SER A 175 0.98 8.62 6.46
C SER A 175 0.57 7.71 5.30
N HIS A 176 -0.63 7.13 5.36
CA HIS A 176 -1.20 6.26 4.33
C HIS A 176 -1.61 7.00 3.04
N LEU A 177 -1.79 8.33 3.09
CA LEU A 177 -2.10 9.16 1.91
C LEU A 177 -0.86 9.40 1.06
N PHE A 178 0.33 9.47 1.67
CA PHE A 178 1.57 9.77 0.94
C PHE A 178 2.34 8.52 0.50
N ALA A 179 1.93 7.35 0.97
CA ALA A 179 2.34 6.09 0.38
C ALA A 179 1.38 5.75 -0.76
N ILE A 180 1.90 5.58 -1.99
CA ILE A 180 1.08 5.15 -3.11
C ILE A 180 0.32 3.87 -2.73
N SER A 181 -1.00 3.98 -2.74
CA SER A 181 -1.94 3.01 -2.18
C SER A 181 -3.03 2.66 -3.20
N GLY A 182 -3.90 1.72 -2.85
CA GLY A 182 -5.02 1.36 -3.72
C GLY A 182 -6.03 2.49 -3.93
N PHE A 183 -6.10 3.46 -3.02
CA PHE A 183 -6.88 4.67 -3.20
C PHE A 183 -6.44 5.44 -4.46
N HIS A 184 -5.14 5.69 -4.61
CA HIS A 184 -4.57 6.40 -5.75
C HIS A 184 -4.87 5.68 -7.06
N LEU A 185 -4.70 4.35 -7.05
CA LEU A 185 -4.99 3.51 -8.20
C LEU A 185 -6.48 3.55 -8.57
N GLY A 186 -7.39 3.53 -7.59
CA GLY A 186 -8.83 3.62 -7.81
C GLY A 186 -9.28 4.97 -8.38
N VAL A 187 -8.71 6.08 -7.87
CA VAL A 187 -8.94 7.42 -8.42
C VAL A 187 -8.45 7.50 -9.86
N LEU A 188 -7.22 7.04 -10.12
CA LEU A 188 -6.65 7.03 -11.47
C LEU A 188 -7.48 6.16 -12.43
N ALA A 189 -7.92 4.98 -11.99
CA ALA A 189 -8.80 4.09 -12.76
C ALA A 189 -10.13 4.79 -13.13
N THR A 190 -10.71 5.51 -12.17
CA THR A 190 -11.97 6.24 -12.38
C THR A 190 -11.81 7.38 -13.38
N ILE A 191 -10.73 8.15 -13.27
CA ILE A 191 -10.41 9.25 -14.21
C ILE A 191 -10.17 8.69 -15.61
N LEU A 192 -9.36 7.64 -15.73
CA LEU A 192 -9.11 6.98 -17.01
C LEU A 192 -10.40 6.41 -17.62
N TYR A 193 -11.30 5.85 -16.80
CA TYR A 193 -12.61 5.40 -17.26
C TYR A 193 -13.43 6.53 -17.89
N PHE A 194 -13.58 7.66 -17.18
CA PHE A 194 -14.33 8.81 -17.71
C PHE A 194 -13.64 9.46 -18.92
N LEU A 195 -12.32 9.61 -18.90
CA LEU A 195 -11.55 10.19 -19.99
C LEU A 195 -11.60 9.32 -21.25
N PHE A 196 -11.54 7.99 -21.09
CA PHE A 196 -11.65 7.05 -22.21
C PHE A 196 -13.07 6.96 -22.76
N ARG A 197 -14.10 7.16 -21.91
CA ARG A 197 -15.52 7.11 -22.33
C ARG A 197 -15.82 8.02 -23.51
N TYR A 198 -15.38 9.27 -23.42
CA TYR A 198 -15.75 10.30 -24.39
C TYR A 198 -15.28 9.97 -25.83
N PRO A 199 -13.97 9.75 -26.09
CA PRO A 199 -13.53 9.36 -27.43
C PRO A 199 -14.03 7.98 -27.82
N TYR A 200 -14.08 7.01 -26.89
CA TYR A 200 -14.47 5.65 -27.23
C TYR A 200 -15.93 5.56 -27.70
N THR A 201 -16.86 6.19 -26.99
CA THR A 201 -18.30 6.17 -27.37
C THR A 201 -18.54 6.82 -28.74
N PHE A 202 -17.80 7.88 -29.08
CA PHE A 202 -17.85 8.49 -30.41
C PHE A 202 -17.46 7.49 -31.52
N PHE A 203 -16.35 6.76 -31.35
CA PHE A 203 -15.90 5.77 -32.34
C PHE A 203 -16.78 4.50 -32.34
N GLN A 204 -17.23 4.04 -31.18
CA GLN A 204 -18.06 2.85 -31.03
C GLN A 204 -19.38 3.00 -31.78
N ASN A 205 -20.06 4.15 -31.62
CA ASN A 205 -21.33 4.42 -32.29
C ASN A 205 -21.18 4.50 -33.81
N ARG A 206 -19.99 4.83 -34.33
CA ARG A 206 -19.75 5.02 -35.77
C ARG A 206 -19.17 3.79 -36.47
N TYR A 207 -18.29 3.03 -35.81
CA TYR A 207 -17.49 1.99 -36.48
C TYR A 207 -17.66 0.58 -35.89
N PHE A 208 -17.96 0.41 -34.60
CA PHE A 208 -18.02 -0.91 -33.95
C PHE A 208 -19.09 -0.99 -32.83
N PRO A 209 -20.39 -0.86 -33.16
CA PRO A 209 -21.46 -0.84 -32.16
C PRO A 209 -21.62 -2.16 -31.38
N PHE A 210 -21.04 -3.26 -31.86
CA PHE A 210 -21.16 -4.60 -31.26
C PHE A 210 -20.24 -4.85 -30.05
N ARG A 211 -19.26 -3.98 -29.77
CA ARG A 211 -18.35 -4.15 -28.61
C ARG A 211 -18.95 -3.57 -27.34
N SER A 212 -18.64 -4.19 -26.20
CA SER A 212 -19.02 -3.67 -24.88
C SER A 212 -17.99 -2.67 -24.37
N TYR A 213 -18.43 -1.42 -24.15
CA TYR A 213 -17.59 -0.37 -23.57
C TYR A 213 -17.01 -0.77 -22.20
N ASN A 214 -17.77 -1.51 -21.37
CA ASN A 214 -17.32 -1.89 -20.03
C ASN A 214 -16.09 -2.80 -20.09
N VAL A 215 -16.10 -3.81 -20.96
CA VAL A 215 -14.98 -4.77 -21.08
C VAL A 215 -13.76 -4.07 -21.66
N ASP A 216 -13.95 -3.27 -22.71
CA ASP A 216 -12.83 -2.63 -23.40
C ASP A 216 -12.17 -1.54 -22.56
N SER A 217 -12.98 -0.76 -21.83
CA SER A 217 -12.45 0.21 -20.86
C SER A 217 -11.70 -0.49 -19.73
N MET A 218 -12.21 -1.60 -19.19
CA MET A 218 -11.51 -2.38 -18.17
C MET A 218 -10.15 -2.89 -18.65
N ILE A 219 -10.08 -3.45 -19.87
CA ILE A 219 -8.83 -3.93 -20.47
C ILE A 219 -7.87 -2.74 -20.65
N PHE A 220 -8.32 -1.66 -21.28
CA PHE A 220 -7.51 -0.46 -21.52
C PHE A 220 -6.94 0.14 -20.23
N ILE A 221 -7.80 0.36 -19.23
CA ILE A 221 -7.39 0.88 -17.91
C ILE A 221 -6.40 -0.08 -17.26
N SER A 222 -6.66 -1.39 -17.29
CA SER A 222 -5.77 -2.38 -16.69
C SER A 222 -4.37 -2.39 -17.32
N LEU A 223 -4.26 -2.15 -18.63
CA LEU A 223 -2.99 -2.06 -19.36
C LEU A 223 -2.24 -0.77 -19.01
N ILE A 224 -2.92 0.37 -18.97
CA ILE A 224 -2.29 1.65 -18.57
C ILE A 224 -1.78 1.56 -17.13
N LEU A 225 -2.60 1.05 -16.22
CA LEU A 225 -2.25 0.91 -14.81
C LEU A 225 -1.13 -0.11 -14.60
N LEU A 226 -1.04 -1.16 -15.43
CA LEU A 226 0.11 -2.07 -15.46
C LEU A 226 1.38 -1.33 -15.87
N GLY A 227 1.32 -0.51 -16.93
CA GLY A 227 2.43 0.35 -17.34
C GLY A 227 2.89 1.27 -16.21
N TYR A 228 1.95 1.89 -15.49
CA TYR A 228 2.24 2.72 -14.33
C TYR A 228 2.89 1.93 -13.17
N LEU A 229 2.36 0.75 -12.84
CA LEU A 229 2.92 -0.14 -11.81
C LEU A 229 4.37 -0.55 -12.13
N LEU A 230 4.65 -0.90 -13.39
CA LEU A 230 5.98 -1.26 -13.87
C LEU A 230 6.93 -0.05 -13.83
N PHE A 231 6.45 1.12 -14.26
CA PHE A 231 7.21 2.37 -14.20
C PHE A 231 7.67 2.72 -12.77
N LEU A 232 6.79 2.51 -11.77
CA LEU A 232 7.10 2.79 -10.37
C LEU A 232 8.07 1.79 -9.71
N GLY A 233 8.38 0.66 -10.35
CA GLY A 233 9.22 -0.38 -9.78
C GLY A 233 8.47 -1.31 -8.81
N THR A 234 7.20 -1.58 -9.11
CA THR A 234 6.34 -2.54 -8.39
C THR A 234 6.32 -2.39 -6.86
N PRO A 235 5.92 -1.22 -6.30
CA PRO A 235 5.69 -1.11 -4.86
C PRO A 235 4.68 -2.18 -4.40
N PRO A 236 4.94 -2.92 -3.30
CA PRO A 236 4.04 -4.01 -2.88
C PRO A 236 2.61 -3.54 -2.60
N SER A 237 2.44 -2.34 -2.04
CA SER A 237 1.11 -1.74 -1.83
C SER A 237 0.32 -1.57 -3.13
N LEU A 238 0.99 -1.10 -4.19
CA LEU A 238 0.37 -0.87 -5.49
C LEU A 238 0.12 -2.16 -6.27
N LEU A 239 1.04 -3.12 -6.21
CA LEU A 239 0.87 -4.43 -6.83
C LEU A 239 -0.41 -5.12 -6.34
N ARG A 240 -0.63 -5.09 -5.01
CA ARG A 240 -1.82 -5.68 -4.40
C ARG A 240 -3.08 -4.96 -4.80
N ALA A 241 -3.06 -3.63 -4.81
CA ALA A 241 -4.20 -2.84 -5.27
C ALA A 241 -4.54 -3.11 -6.74
N TYR A 242 -3.52 -3.26 -7.59
CA TYR A 242 -3.69 -3.62 -9.00
C TYR A 242 -4.29 -5.00 -9.17
N ALA A 243 -3.80 -5.98 -8.42
CA ALA A 243 -4.36 -7.33 -8.43
C ALA A 243 -5.81 -7.36 -7.90
N MET A 244 -6.13 -6.60 -6.84
CA MET A 244 -7.52 -6.42 -6.37
C MET A 244 -8.41 -5.77 -7.43
N LEU A 245 -7.89 -4.79 -8.19
CA LEU A 245 -8.60 -4.13 -9.28
C LEU A 245 -8.90 -5.12 -10.42
N LEU A 246 -7.93 -5.95 -10.82
CA LEU A 246 -8.15 -7.00 -11.84
C LEU A 246 -9.21 -8.01 -11.40
N ILE A 247 -9.12 -8.50 -10.15
CA ILE A 247 -10.11 -9.44 -9.62
C ILE A 247 -11.49 -8.75 -9.56
N GLY A 248 -11.54 -7.48 -9.15
CA GLY A 248 -12.76 -6.68 -9.13
C GLY A 248 -13.40 -6.53 -10.52
N PHE A 249 -12.60 -6.26 -11.56
CA PHE A 249 -13.06 -6.17 -12.94
C PHE A 249 -13.61 -7.51 -13.45
N ILE A 250 -12.90 -8.61 -13.20
CA ILE A 250 -13.35 -9.95 -13.58
C ILE A 250 -14.67 -10.29 -12.88
N LEU A 251 -14.79 -9.99 -11.59
CA LEU A 251 -16.01 -10.26 -10.83
C LEU A 251 -17.18 -9.37 -11.29
N TYR A 252 -16.92 -8.11 -11.63
CA TYR A 252 -17.93 -7.19 -12.18
C TYR A 252 -18.48 -7.68 -13.51
N ASP A 253 -17.61 -8.04 -14.45
CA ASP A 253 -17.98 -8.52 -15.78
C ASP A 253 -18.85 -9.77 -15.71
N ARG A 254 -18.56 -10.67 -14.75
CA ARG A 254 -19.34 -11.88 -14.50
C ARG A 254 -20.63 -11.65 -13.70
N GLY A 255 -20.93 -10.41 -13.31
CA GLY A 255 -22.17 -10.06 -12.62
C GLY A 255 -22.19 -10.36 -11.11
N TYR A 256 -21.05 -10.65 -10.49
CA TYR A 256 -20.99 -10.95 -9.07
C TYR A 256 -21.16 -9.71 -8.18
N ASN A 257 -21.64 -9.94 -6.96
CA ASN A 257 -21.71 -8.91 -5.92
C ASN A 257 -20.33 -8.51 -5.40
N ILE A 258 -19.77 -7.41 -5.94
CA ILE A 258 -18.46 -6.86 -5.53
C ILE A 258 -18.42 -6.53 -4.02
N PHE A 259 -19.51 -5.99 -3.48
CA PHE A 259 -19.60 -5.57 -2.08
C PHE A 259 -20.09 -6.71 -1.18
N SER A 260 -19.27 -7.73 -1.00
CA SER A 260 -19.56 -8.83 -0.07
C SER A 260 -18.32 -9.26 0.72
N MET A 261 -18.53 -9.77 1.94
CA MET A 261 -17.44 -10.34 2.72
C MET A 261 -16.81 -11.57 2.04
N GLN A 262 -17.60 -12.25 1.21
CA GLN A 262 -17.15 -13.40 0.46
C GLN A 262 -16.18 -13.02 -0.65
N THR A 263 -16.45 -11.96 -1.42
CA THR A 263 -15.50 -11.46 -2.44
C THR A 263 -14.20 -10.99 -1.79
N LEU A 264 -14.26 -10.43 -0.58
CA LEU A 264 -13.06 -10.08 0.20
C LEU A 264 -12.24 -11.33 0.58
N LEU A 265 -12.89 -12.40 1.03
CA LEU A 265 -12.21 -13.65 1.36
C LEU A 265 -11.58 -14.30 0.12
N ILE A 266 -12.31 -14.32 -1.00
CA ILE A 266 -11.82 -14.86 -2.28
C ILE A 266 -10.60 -14.08 -2.76
N THR A 267 -10.67 -12.76 -2.75
CA THR A 267 -9.54 -11.89 -3.13
C THR A 267 -8.34 -12.11 -2.19
N LEU A 268 -8.56 -12.19 -0.88
CA LEU A 268 -7.49 -12.49 0.10
C LEU A 268 -6.78 -13.80 -0.23
N VAL A 269 -7.53 -14.89 -0.38
CA VAL A 269 -6.99 -16.23 -0.59
C VAL A 269 -6.33 -16.34 -1.95
N MET A 270 -6.92 -15.76 -3.00
CA MET A 270 -6.34 -15.74 -4.34
C MET A 270 -5.01 -14.97 -4.37
N LEU A 271 -4.92 -13.81 -3.70
CA LEU A 271 -3.68 -13.04 -3.61
C LEU A 271 -2.58 -13.79 -2.87
N LEU A 272 -2.92 -14.47 -1.76
CA LEU A 272 -1.97 -15.30 -1.01
C LEU A 272 -1.54 -16.54 -1.80
N ALA A 273 -2.44 -17.12 -2.60
CA ALA A 273 -2.14 -18.23 -3.49
C ALA A 273 -1.16 -17.83 -4.59
N LEU A 274 -1.37 -16.67 -5.21
CA LEU A 274 -0.51 -16.16 -6.28
C LEU A 274 0.83 -15.63 -5.75
N PHE A 275 0.82 -14.94 -4.62
CA PHE A 275 1.99 -14.25 -4.05
C PHE A 275 2.15 -14.58 -2.56
N PRO A 276 2.73 -15.75 -2.20
CA PRO A 276 2.82 -16.21 -0.81
C PRO A 276 3.62 -15.27 0.11
N ARG A 277 4.56 -14.48 -0.45
CA ARG A 277 5.32 -13.46 0.29
C ARG A 277 4.44 -12.40 0.95
N LEU A 278 3.27 -12.10 0.37
CA LEU A 278 2.37 -11.07 0.89
C LEU A 278 1.89 -11.37 2.31
N PHE A 279 1.86 -12.64 2.71
CA PHE A 279 1.52 -13.05 4.06
C PHE A 279 2.43 -12.39 5.12
N PHE A 280 3.71 -12.21 4.81
CA PHE A 280 4.69 -11.63 5.73
C PHE A 280 4.74 -10.10 5.69
N GLU A 281 3.98 -9.47 4.79
CA GLU A 281 3.95 -8.01 4.68
C GLU A 281 2.86 -7.42 5.58
N ILE A 282 3.25 -6.71 6.63
CA ILE A 282 2.30 -6.00 7.54
C ILE A 282 1.36 -5.07 6.77
N GLY A 283 1.87 -4.41 5.73
CA GLY A 283 1.07 -3.52 4.89
C GLY A 283 -0.07 -4.24 4.16
N PHE A 284 0.01 -5.55 3.92
CA PHE A 284 -1.04 -6.32 3.25
C PHE A 284 -2.24 -6.45 4.17
N TRP A 285 -1.98 -6.88 5.40
CA TRP A 285 -3.00 -6.99 6.45
C TRP A 285 -3.69 -5.67 6.73
N LEU A 286 -2.93 -4.56 6.80
CA LEU A 286 -3.50 -3.21 6.95
C LEU A 286 -4.40 -2.81 5.78
N SER A 287 -4.07 -3.20 4.55
CA SER A 287 -4.90 -2.94 3.38
C SER A 287 -6.19 -3.76 3.42
N MET A 288 -6.08 -5.05 3.75
CA MET A 288 -7.22 -5.95 3.84
C MET A 288 -8.16 -5.57 4.99
N SER A 289 -7.63 -5.14 6.14
CA SER A 289 -8.43 -4.66 7.26
C SER A 289 -9.18 -3.37 6.91
N GLY A 290 -8.56 -2.45 6.16
CA GLY A 290 -9.26 -1.26 5.65
C GLY A 290 -10.48 -1.59 4.80
N VAL A 291 -10.33 -2.49 3.81
CA VAL A 291 -11.45 -2.93 2.96
C VAL A 291 -12.48 -3.72 3.77
N PHE A 292 -12.04 -4.55 4.72
CA PHE A 292 -12.90 -5.25 5.65
C PHE A 292 -13.81 -4.30 6.42
N TYR A 293 -13.25 -3.23 7.01
CA TYR A 293 -14.06 -2.26 7.75
C TYR A 293 -15.00 -1.44 6.86
N ILE A 294 -14.63 -1.19 5.60
CA ILE A 294 -15.56 -0.60 4.61
C ILE A 294 -16.74 -1.55 4.38
N PHE A 295 -16.50 -2.84 4.18
CA PHE A 295 -17.57 -3.80 3.95
C PHE A 295 -18.42 -4.01 5.22
N LEU A 296 -17.79 -4.00 6.39
CA LEU A 296 -18.49 -4.09 7.69
C LEU A 296 -19.40 -2.88 7.90
N PHE A 297 -18.96 -1.68 7.50
CA PHE A 297 -19.80 -0.48 7.51
C PHE A 297 -21.04 -0.67 6.64
N PHE A 298 -20.87 -1.07 5.37
CA PHE A 298 -21.99 -1.28 4.47
C PHE A 298 -22.90 -2.44 4.87
N LEU A 299 -22.41 -3.42 5.63
CA LEU A 299 -23.24 -4.49 6.18
C LEU A 299 -24.31 -3.93 7.14
N TYR A 300 -23.94 -2.97 7.99
CA TYR A 300 -24.82 -2.45 9.04
C TYR A 300 -25.53 -1.14 8.69
N PHE A 301 -24.91 -0.29 7.87
CA PHE A 301 -25.37 1.06 7.57
C PHE A 301 -25.92 1.23 6.15
N LYS A 302 -26.26 0.11 5.48
CA LYS A 302 -26.79 0.09 4.09
C LYS A 302 -28.03 0.97 3.88
N ASN A 303 -28.91 1.04 4.87
CA ASN A 303 -30.22 1.69 4.76
C ASN A 303 -30.19 3.20 5.09
N ILE A 304 -29.03 3.73 5.49
CA ILE A 304 -28.86 5.15 5.76
C ILE A 304 -28.75 5.93 4.43
N SER A 305 -29.10 7.23 4.43
CA SER A 305 -28.96 8.07 3.25
C SER A 305 -27.50 8.11 2.74
N LYS A 306 -27.33 8.21 1.41
CA LYS A 306 -25.99 8.23 0.77
C LYS A 306 -25.09 9.35 1.31
N ILE A 307 -25.68 10.50 1.66
CA ILE A 307 -24.97 11.65 2.24
C ILE A 307 -24.40 11.29 3.62
N LEU A 308 -25.22 10.67 4.48
CA LEU A 308 -24.78 10.24 5.80
C LEU A 308 -23.76 9.09 5.70
N GLN A 309 -23.91 8.16 4.74
CA GLN A 309 -22.88 7.15 4.46
C GLN A 309 -21.54 7.79 4.10
N PHE A 310 -21.55 8.80 3.22
CA PHE A 310 -20.36 9.53 2.83
C PHE A 310 -19.69 10.25 4.03
N LEU A 311 -20.48 10.84 4.93
CA LEU A 311 -19.97 11.53 6.11
C LEU A 311 -19.44 10.58 7.18
N PHE A 312 -20.14 9.48 7.45
CA PHE A 312 -19.78 8.56 8.53
C PHE A 312 -18.73 7.52 8.16
N LEU A 313 -18.59 7.15 6.88
CA LEU A 313 -17.63 6.15 6.46
C LEU A 313 -16.17 6.52 6.84
N PRO A 314 -15.67 7.76 6.61
CA PRO A 314 -14.34 8.17 7.04
C PRO A 314 -14.14 8.08 8.56
N ILE A 315 -15.15 8.48 9.35
CA ILE A 315 -15.12 8.43 10.81
C ILE A 315 -15.05 6.97 11.28
N TRP A 316 -15.87 6.10 10.69
CA TRP A 316 -15.90 4.67 10.98
C TRP A 316 -14.55 3.99 10.71
N ILE A 317 -13.99 4.22 9.52
CA ILE A 317 -12.69 3.63 9.13
C ILE A 317 -11.60 4.13 10.08
N TYR A 318 -11.60 5.42 10.39
CA TYR A 318 -10.64 6.02 11.33
C TYR A 318 -10.67 5.31 12.69
N LEU A 319 -11.85 5.18 13.29
CA LEU A 319 -12.00 4.54 14.60
C LEU A 319 -11.54 3.08 14.58
N CYS A 320 -11.94 2.32 13.56
CA CYS A 320 -11.57 0.91 13.45
C CYS A 320 -10.09 0.69 13.14
N MET A 321 -9.46 1.58 12.37
CA MET A 321 -8.04 1.47 12.00
C MET A 321 -7.09 2.11 13.02
N LEU A 322 -7.58 2.95 13.93
CA LEU A 322 -6.77 3.61 14.94
C LEU A 322 -5.99 2.61 15.84
N PRO A 323 -6.58 1.53 16.38
CA PRO A 323 -5.84 0.53 17.15
C PRO A 323 -4.66 -0.08 16.39
N PHE A 324 -4.84 -0.38 15.10
CA PHE A 324 -3.76 -0.89 14.25
C PHE A 324 -2.63 0.13 14.11
N SER A 325 -2.99 1.40 13.85
CA SER A 325 -2.02 2.47 13.71
C SER A 325 -1.19 2.66 14.97
N LEU A 326 -1.85 2.72 16.14
CA LEU A 326 -1.19 2.95 17.42
C LEU A 326 -0.25 1.80 17.81
N VAL A 327 -0.69 0.55 17.66
CA VAL A 327 0.14 -0.61 18.05
C VAL A 327 1.33 -0.80 17.11
N ILE A 328 1.18 -0.54 15.81
CA ILE A 328 2.23 -0.77 14.81
C ILE A 328 3.21 0.41 14.72
N PHE A 329 2.71 1.65 14.75
CA PHE A 329 3.52 2.85 14.54
C PHE A 329 3.85 3.60 15.82
N SER A 330 3.12 3.39 16.93
CA SER A 330 3.37 4.00 18.26
C SER A 330 3.44 5.53 18.27
N THR A 331 2.90 6.20 17.25
CA THR A 331 2.89 7.66 17.14
C THR A 331 1.46 8.18 17.21
N PHE A 332 1.23 9.19 18.04
CA PHE A 332 -0.06 9.85 18.14
C PHE A 332 0.12 11.35 18.42
N SER A 333 -0.91 12.12 18.10
CA SER A 333 -1.01 13.53 18.49
C SER A 333 -2.49 13.88 18.73
N ILE A 334 -2.74 14.95 19.47
CA ILE A 334 -4.10 15.46 19.70
C ILE A 334 -4.77 15.85 18.37
N TYR A 335 -3.98 16.22 17.37
CA TYR A 335 -4.44 16.57 16.02
C TYR A 335 -4.71 15.36 15.11
N HIS A 336 -4.48 14.13 15.58
CA HIS A 336 -4.66 12.92 14.77
C HIS A 336 -6.09 12.78 14.16
N PRO A 337 -7.20 13.15 14.82
CA PRO A 337 -8.54 13.13 14.21
C PRO A 337 -8.71 14.02 12.98
N ILE A 338 -7.86 15.04 12.79
CA ILE A 338 -7.87 15.90 11.59
C ILE A 338 -7.62 15.07 10.32
N SER A 339 -7.01 13.88 10.44
CA SER A 339 -6.86 12.94 9.33
C SER A 339 -8.16 12.64 8.60
N ILE A 340 -9.31 12.63 9.28
CA ILE A 340 -10.62 12.35 8.68
C ILE A 340 -10.96 13.39 7.61
N PHE A 341 -10.71 14.67 7.90
CA PHE A 341 -10.96 15.76 6.96
C PHE A 341 -9.91 15.79 5.86
N ILE A 342 -8.63 15.61 6.19
CA ILE A 342 -7.53 15.63 5.22
C ILE A 342 -7.71 14.49 4.22
N THR A 343 -8.02 13.27 4.66
CA THR A 343 -8.26 12.11 3.78
C THR A 343 -9.42 12.34 2.82
N SER A 344 -10.51 12.95 3.29
CA SER A 344 -11.66 13.30 2.45
C SER A 344 -11.29 14.37 1.41
N LEU A 345 -10.57 15.42 1.81
CA LEU A 345 -10.10 16.48 0.91
C LEU A 345 -9.07 15.95 -0.10
N PHE A 346 -8.26 14.96 0.30
CA PHE A 346 -7.25 14.33 -0.53
C PHE A 346 -7.82 13.72 -1.80
N THR A 347 -9.10 13.29 -1.77
CA THR A 347 -9.79 12.72 -2.93
C THR A 347 -9.91 13.68 -4.10
N ILE A 348 -10.03 14.98 -3.82
CA ILE A 348 -10.10 16.05 -4.82
C ILE A 348 -8.70 16.61 -5.08
N PHE A 349 -7.89 16.77 -4.03
CA PHE A 349 -6.54 17.29 -4.13
C PHE A 349 -5.67 16.46 -5.09
N TYR A 350 -5.65 15.13 -4.94
CA TYR A 350 -4.76 14.27 -5.72
C TYR A 350 -4.94 14.37 -7.25
N PRO A 351 -6.14 14.25 -7.83
CA PRO A 351 -6.30 14.39 -9.28
C PRO A 351 -6.05 15.81 -9.77
N LEU A 352 -6.45 16.82 -8.99
CA LEU A 352 -6.25 18.22 -9.35
C LEU A 352 -4.77 18.60 -9.29
N SER A 353 -4.01 18.05 -8.32
CA SER A 353 -2.57 18.27 -8.22
C SER A 353 -1.82 17.65 -9.41
N ILE A 354 -2.25 16.47 -9.88
CA ILE A 354 -1.71 15.85 -11.11
C ILE A 354 -1.96 16.78 -12.30
N PHE A 355 -3.20 17.25 -12.47
CA PHE A 355 -3.57 18.14 -13.57
C PHE A 355 -2.72 19.41 -13.58
N PHE A 356 -2.55 20.07 -12.44
CA PHE A 356 -1.74 21.28 -12.34
C PHE A 356 -0.25 21.05 -12.62
N HIS A 357 0.30 19.91 -12.22
CA HIS A 357 1.69 19.56 -12.57
C HIS A 357 1.88 19.31 -14.07
N LEU A 358 0.86 18.78 -14.76
CA LEU A 358 0.90 18.55 -16.21
C LEU A 358 0.91 19.86 -17.01
N ILE A 359 0.28 20.92 -16.50
CA ILE A 359 0.28 22.26 -17.11
C ILE A 359 1.37 23.19 -16.56
N ALA A 360 2.35 22.64 -15.84
CA ALA A 360 3.48 23.36 -15.23
C ALA A 360 3.10 24.42 -14.17
N MET A 361 1.95 24.28 -13.52
CA MET A 361 1.47 25.11 -12.41
C MET A 361 1.40 24.31 -11.10
N GLY A 362 2.37 23.43 -10.84
CA GLY A 362 2.36 22.52 -9.70
C GLY A 362 2.40 23.19 -8.32
N ASP A 363 2.83 24.45 -8.25
CA ASP A 363 3.02 25.23 -7.02
C ASP A 363 1.72 25.80 -6.42
N ILE A 364 0.59 25.71 -7.12
CA ILE A 364 -0.71 26.25 -6.67
C ILE A 364 -1.07 25.79 -5.25
N PHE A 365 -0.78 24.54 -4.91
CA PHE A 365 -1.11 23.98 -3.60
C PHE A 365 0.02 24.11 -2.56
N ASP A 366 1.17 24.66 -2.92
CA ASP A 366 2.32 24.79 -2.01
C ASP A 366 1.96 25.62 -0.79
N ILE A 367 1.11 26.64 -0.94
CA ILE A 367 0.67 27.48 0.18
C ILE A 367 -0.10 26.69 1.24
N PHE A 368 -0.91 25.71 0.82
CA PHE A 368 -1.67 24.85 1.73
C PHE A 368 -0.76 23.83 2.40
N LEU A 369 0.15 23.20 1.63
CA LEU A 369 1.12 22.26 2.18
C LEU A 369 2.10 22.94 3.14
N HIS A 370 2.53 24.17 2.84
CA HIS A 370 3.40 24.94 3.71
C HIS A 370 2.69 25.29 5.03
N LYS A 371 1.44 25.75 4.99
CA LYS A 371 0.62 25.95 6.20
C LYS A 371 0.46 24.65 7.01
N LEU A 372 0.25 23.52 6.34
CA LEU A 372 0.17 22.22 7.01
C LEU A 372 1.48 21.84 7.70
N LEU A 373 2.64 22.16 7.10
CA LEU A 373 3.96 21.85 7.66
C LEU A 373 4.40 22.82 8.77
N LEU A 374 3.82 24.02 8.83
CA LEU A 374 4.07 25.01 9.88
C LEU A 374 3.32 24.74 11.19
N LEU A 375 2.37 23.80 11.20
CA LEU A 375 1.68 23.42 12.42
C LEU A 375 2.67 22.70 13.35
N ASP A 376 2.89 23.26 14.53
CA ASP A 376 3.69 22.60 15.56
C ASP A 376 2.89 21.48 16.21
N ILE A 377 3.12 20.25 15.74
CA ILE A 377 2.41 19.06 16.20
C ILE A 377 3.24 18.34 17.26
N PRO A 378 2.77 18.28 18.52
CA PRO A 378 3.44 17.50 19.54
C PRO A 378 3.38 16.02 19.18
N ILE A 379 4.54 15.41 18.95
CA ILE A 379 4.65 13.98 18.62
C ILE A 379 4.80 13.22 19.93
N THR A 380 3.76 12.48 20.30
CA THR A 380 3.76 11.63 21.49
C THR A 380 3.97 10.18 21.07
N LYS A 381 4.76 9.45 21.87
CA LYS A 381 4.95 8.01 21.67
C LYS A 381 4.01 7.26 22.57
N VAL A 382 3.01 6.63 21.97
CA VAL A 382 2.02 5.84 22.69
C VAL A 382 2.49 4.40 22.71
N SER A 383 2.74 3.87 23.91
CA SER A 383 3.11 2.46 24.10
C SER A 383 1.89 1.66 24.52
N LEU A 384 1.44 0.77 23.64
CA LEU A 384 0.31 -0.12 23.88
C LEU A 384 0.72 -1.57 23.72
N SER A 385 0.16 -2.43 24.57
CA SER A 385 0.40 -3.87 24.49
C SER A 385 -0.30 -4.47 23.25
N PRO A 386 0.36 -5.36 22.49
CA PRO A 386 -0.24 -6.00 21.31
C PRO A 386 -1.47 -6.85 21.65
N TYR A 387 -1.65 -7.29 22.92
CA TYR A 387 -2.80 -8.07 23.33
C TYR A 387 -4.13 -7.34 23.09
N PHE A 388 -4.18 -6.02 23.28
CA PHE A 388 -5.39 -5.23 23.01
C PHE A 388 -5.78 -5.26 21.52
N LEU A 389 -4.80 -5.36 20.62
CA LEU A 389 -5.06 -5.50 19.19
C LEU A 389 -5.71 -6.85 18.87
N TYR A 390 -5.28 -7.93 19.51
CA TYR A 390 -5.90 -9.25 19.30
C TYR A 390 -7.37 -9.27 19.73
N PHE A 391 -7.72 -8.62 20.85
CA PHE A 391 -9.11 -8.45 21.26
C PHE A 391 -9.92 -7.62 20.25
N HIS A 392 -9.34 -6.52 19.75
CA HIS A 392 -9.98 -5.69 18.73
C HIS A 392 -10.25 -6.49 17.45
N ILE A 393 -9.28 -7.29 16.99
CA ILE A 393 -9.42 -8.17 15.84
C ILE A 393 -10.50 -9.24 16.11
N PHE A 394 -10.51 -9.86 17.28
CA PHE A 394 -11.52 -10.84 17.66
C PHE A 394 -12.95 -10.25 17.58
N PHE A 395 -13.18 -9.08 18.17
CA PHE A 395 -14.48 -8.42 18.08
C PHE A 395 -14.85 -8.00 16.66
N SER A 396 -13.87 -7.65 15.83
CA SER A 396 -14.09 -7.30 14.43
C SER A 396 -14.66 -8.47 13.62
N PHE A 397 -14.14 -9.70 13.83
CA PHE A 397 -14.69 -10.91 13.21
C PHE A 397 -16.03 -11.32 13.80
N LEU A 398 -16.20 -11.21 15.12
CA LEU A 398 -17.47 -11.53 15.78
C LEU A 398 -18.60 -10.61 15.32
N ALA A 399 -18.27 -9.35 15.00
CA ALA A 399 -19.19 -8.37 14.41
C ALA A 399 -19.69 -8.75 13.01
N LEU A 400 -19.18 -9.80 12.36
CA LEU A 400 -19.80 -10.33 11.14
C LEU A 400 -21.11 -11.07 11.43
N PHE A 401 -21.20 -11.71 12.60
CA PHE A 401 -22.31 -12.59 12.94
C PHE A 401 -23.30 -11.93 13.89
N PHE A 402 -22.82 -11.07 14.79
CA PHE A 402 -23.66 -10.48 15.84
C PHE A 402 -23.62 -8.95 15.82
N LYS A 403 -24.78 -8.31 15.62
CA LYS A 403 -24.87 -6.84 15.66
C LYS A 403 -24.43 -6.24 17.01
N LYS A 404 -24.69 -6.93 18.12
CA LYS A 404 -24.32 -6.45 19.48
C LYS A 404 -22.81 -6.25 19.64
N THR A 405 -22.00 -7.04 18.95
CA THR A 405 -20.54 -6.99 19.10
C THR A 405 -19.92 -5.84 18.31
N LEU A 406 -20.68 -5.19 17.43
CA LEU A 406 -20.30 -3.91 16.83
C LEU A 406 -20.14 -2.81 17.90
N TYR A 407 -21.00 -2.79 18.92
CA TYR A 407 -20.86 -1.83 20.02
C TYR A 407 -19.61 -2.10 20.85
N LEU A 408 -19.25 -3.38 21.06
CA LEU A 408 -18.00 -3.76 21.71
C LEU A 408 -16.76 -3.38 20.88
N LEU A 409 -16.82 -3.53 19.56
CA LEU A 409 -15.79 -3.07 18.64
C LEU A 409 -15.58 -1.55 18.77
N LEU A 410 -16.66 -0.77 18.71
CA LEU A 410 -16.61 0.68 18.86
C LEU A 410 -16.10 1.09 20.25
N PHE A 411 -16.58 0.44 21.30
CA PHE A 411 -16.10 0.66 22.67
C PHE A 411 -14.59 0.41 22.76
N SER A 412 -14.09 -0.70 22.19
CA SER A 412 -12.65 -0.98 22.16
C SER A 412 -11.88 0.12 21.44
N SER A 413 -12.35 0.58 20.27
CA SER A 413 -11.69 1.68 19.53
C SER A 413 -11.68 3.00 20.31
N GLY A 414 -12.78 3.31 21.02
CA GLY A 414 -12.87 4.48 21.88
C GLY A 414 -11.90 4.40 23.06
N LEU A 415 -11.73 3.21 23.65
CA LEU A 415 -10.76 2.99 24.73
C LEU A 415 -9.32 3.18 24.26
N PHE A 416 -8.98 2.70 23.05
CA PHE A 416 -7.68 2.99 22.42
C PHE A 416 -7.44 4.49 22.23
N PHE A 417 -8.46 5.22 21.77
CA PHE A 417 -8.37 6.66 21.59
C PHE A 417 -8.19 7.39 22.93
N LEU A 418 -8.94 7.00 23.97
CA LEU A 418 -8.81 7.58 25.31
C LEU A 418 -7.43 7.33 25.93
N ILE A 419 -6.90 6.11 25.81
CA ILE A 419 -5.54 5.81 26.31
C ILE A 419 -4.49 6.63 25.56
N ALA A 420 -4.63 6.78 24.24
CA ALA A 420 -3.72 7.59 23.45
C ALA A 420 -3.77 9.07 23.87
N LEU A 421 -4.97 9.58 24.18
CA LEU A 421 -5.16 10.96 24.66
C LEU A 421 -4.65 11.18 26.09
N LEU A 422 -4.73 10.17 26.97
CA LEU A 422 -4.16 10.26 28.33
C LEU A 422 -2.62 10.24 28.34
N GLN A 423 -1.99 9.74 27.28
CA GLN A 423 -0.53 9.70 27.12
C GLN A 423 0.02 10.92 26.37
N THR A 424 -0.85 11.79 25.85
CA THR A 424 -0.48 13.06 25.19
C THR A 424 -0.57 14.22 26.14
#